data_AF-A0A0H3GRZ4-F1
#
_entry.id   AF-A0A0H3GRZ4-F1
#
_cell.length_a   1.000
_cell.length_b   1.000
_cell.length_c   1.000
_cell.angle_alpha   90.00
_cell.angle_beta   90.00
_cell.angle_gamma   90.00
#
_symmetry.space_group_name_H-M   'P 1'
#
loop_
_entity.id
_entity.type
_entity.pdbx_description
1 polymer ?
#
loop_
_entity_poly.entity_id
_entity_poly.type
_entity_poly.pdbx_seq_one_letter_code
_entity_poly.pdbx_strand_id
1 'polypeptide(L)' 'MRELLKGGLLHEDVHTVAGFGLSRYTLEPWLNNGELDWREGATAPLDDQVIATFENHSPATAAPRC' A
#
# COMPACT_ATOMS: atom_id res chain seq x y z
N MET A 1 1.52 -1.62 1.24
CA MET A 1 1.66 -0.14 1.30
C MET A 1 0.31 0.56 1.35
N ARG A 2 -0.54 0.43 0.32
CA ARG A 2 -1.85 1.10 0.25
C ARG A 2 -2.70 0.95 1.51
N GLU A 3 -2.94 -0.28 1.98
CA GLU A 3 -3.75 -0.50 3.19
C GLU A 3 -3.18 0.17 4.45
N LEU A 4 -1.85 0.20 4.58
CA LEU A 4 -1.19 0.83 5.73
C LEU A 4 -1.25 2.36 5.66
N LEU A 5 -1.11 2.95 4.47
CA LEU A 5 -1.33 4.38 4.25
C LEU A 5 -2.79 4.74 4.55
N LYS A 6 -3.76 3.96 4.04
CA LYS A 6 -5.21 4.13 4.32
C LYS A 6 -5.49 4.08 5.82
N GLY A 7 -4.84 3.18 6.55
CA GLY A 7 -4.95 3.05 8.00
C GLY A 7 -4.17 4.08 8.83
N GLY A 8 -3.45 5.01 8.19
CA GLY A 8 -2.61 6.00 8.89
C GLY A 8 -1.40 5.38 9.61
N LEU A 9 -1.01 4.17 9.25
CA LEU A 9 0.10 3.42 9.85
C LEU A 9 1.45 3.72 9.19
N LEU A 10 1.45 4.49 8.10
CA LEU A 10 2.64 4.97 7.39
C LEU A 10 2.53 6.48 7.18
N HIS A 11 3.66 7.16 7.33
CA HIS A 11 3.78 8.60 7.03
C HIS A 11 3.83 8.82 5.52
N GLU A 12 2.85 9.52 4.96
CA GLU A 12 2.82 9.82 3.53
C GLU A 12 3.90 10.85 3.13
N ASP A 13 4.19 11.80 4.02
CA ASP A 13 4.92 13.04 3.81
C ASP A 13 6.45 12.89 3.93
N VAL A 14 7.01 11.89 3.25
CA VAL A 14 8.45 11.58 3.29
C VAL A 14 9.12 11.66 1.92
N HIS A 15 10.43 11.92 1.92
CA HIS A 15 11.25 11.81 0.72
C HIS A 15 11.66 10.35 0.48
N THR A 16 11.49 9.88 -0.76
CA THR A 16 11.91 8.55 -1.21
C THR A 16 12.82 8.68 -2.43
N VAL A 17 13.42 7.56 -2.85
CA VAL A 17 14.20 7.50 -4.10
C VAL A 17 13.33 7.82 -5.32
N ALA A 18 12.03 7.50 -5.28
CA ALA A 18 11.08 7.78 -6.35
C ALA A 18 10.49 9.22 -6.31
N GLY A 19 11.00 10.08 -5.42
CA GLY A 19 10.48 11.43 -5.16
C GLY A 19 9.74 11.55 -3.83
N PHE A 20 9.12 12.70 -3.60
CA PHE A 20 8.31 12.94 -2.41
C PHE A 20 6.99 12.16 -2.46
N GLY A 21 6.56 11.63 -1.31
CA GLY A 21 5.30 10.91 -1.14
C GLY A 21 5.44 9.39 -1.18
N LEU A 22 5.02 8.71 -0.12
CA LEU A 22 5.02 7.23 -0.07
C LEU A 22 3.93 6.58 -0.95
N SER A 23 2.92 7.34 -1.37
CA SER A 23 1.87 6.89 -2.30
C SER A 23 2.41 6.41 -3.65
N ARG A 24 3.60 6.86 -4.07
CA ARG A 24 4.26 6.35 -5.29
C ARG A 24 4.53 4.84 -5.24
N TYR A 25 4.71 4.27 -4.04
CA TYR A 25 4.91 2.83 -3.83
C TYR A 25 3.60 2.02 -3.80
N THR A 26 2.46 2.63 -4.12
CA THR A 26 1.20 1.91 -4.40
C THR A 26 0.96 1.68 -5.89
N LEU A 27 1.84 2.23 -6.74
CA LEU A 27 1.88 2.01 -8.17
C LEU A 27 2.70 0.77 -8.50
N GLU A 28 2.36 0.13 -9.62
CA GLU A 28 3.07 -1.04 -10.13
C GLU A 28 3.74 -0.70 -11.47
N PRO A 29 5.03 -1.08 -11.64
CA PRO A 29 5.69 -0.93 -12.93
C PRO A 29 5.15 -1.97 -13.92
N TRP A 30 5.02 -1.58 -15.17
CA TRP A 30 4.63 -2.49 -16.24
C TRP A 30 5.35 -2.13 -17.54
N LEU A 31 5.42 -3.10 -18.46
CA LEU A 31 6.02 -2.91 -19.77
C LEU A 31 4.96 -2.40 -20.74
N ASN A 32 4.97 -1.09 -21.00
CA ASN A 32 4.08 -0.42 -21.94
C ASN A 32 4.78 -0.33 -23.30
N ASN A 33 4.43 -1.20 -24.25
CA ASN A 33 5.00 -1.21 -25.60
C ASN A 33 6.53 -1.22 -25.65
N GLY A 34 7.18 -1.92 -24.72
CA GLY A 34 8.65 -2.02 -24.64
C GLY A 34 9.31 -0.96 -23.75
N GLU A 35 8.54 -0.02 -23.21
CA GLU A 35 9.03 1.00 -22.28
C GLU A 35 8.51 0.74 -20.85
N LEU A 36 9.31 1.14 -19.86
CA LEU A 36 8.90 1.09 -18.46
C LEU A 36 7.89 2.21 -18.20
N ASP A 37 6.73 1.85 -17.68
CA ASP A 37 5.68 2.78 -17.28
C ASP A 37 5.08 2.36 -15.92
N TRP A 38 4.26 3.21 -15.30
CA TRP A 38 3.66 3.00 -13.99
C TRP A 38 2.15 3.12 -14.04
N ARG A 39 1.44 2.24 -13.32
CA ARG A 39 -0.02 2.24 -13.23
C ARG A 39 -0.50 2.03 -11.80
N GLU A 40 -1.77 2.28 -11.56
CA GLU A 40 -2.41 1.97 -10.26
C GLU A 40 -2.27 0.48 -9.94
N GLY A 41 -1.70 0.16 -8.77
CA GLY A 41 -1.59 -1.22 -8.30
C GLY A 41 -2.90 -1.78 -7.73
N ALA A 42 -2.88 -3.03 -7.27
CA ALA A 42 -4.09 -3.73 -6.80
C ALA A 42 -4.86 -3.03 -5.65
N THR A 43 -6.06 -2.51 -5.90
CA THR A 43 -6.89 -1.81 -4.90
C THR A 43 -7.64 -2.73 -3.92
N ALA A 44 -7.63 -4.03 -4.18
CA ALA A 44 -8.20 -5.06 -3.32
C ALA A 44 -7.31 -6.32 -3.40
N PRO A 45 -7.27 -7.16 -2.36
CA PRO A 45 -6.57 -8.43 -2.40
C PRO A 45 -7.26 -9.41 -3.36
N LEU A 46 -6.45 -10.23 -4.03
CA LEU A 46 -6.97 -11.35 -4.81
C LEU A 46 -7.43 -12.52 -3.91
N ASP A 47 -6.70 -12.73 -2.81
CA ASP A 47 -7.01 -13.72 -1.78
C ASP A 47 -6.80 -13.07 -0.40
N ASP A 48 -7.90 -12.89 0.33
CA ASP A 48 -7.92 -12.20 1.62
C ASP A 48 -7.40 -13.05 2.79
N GLN A 49 -7.26 -14.36 2.58
CA GLN A 49 -6.59 -15.26 3.54
C GLN A 49 -5.07 -15.13 3.46
N VAL A 50 -4.54 -14.61 2.34
CA VAL A 50 -3.10 -14.38 2.14
C VAL A 50 -2.73 -12.94 2.48
N ILE A 51 -3.45 -11.95 1.93
CA ILE A 51 -3.26 -10.53 2.29
C ILE A 51 -4.62 -9.91 2.58
N ALA A 52 -4.86 -9.54 3.83
CA ALA A 52 -6.08 -8.88 4.25
C ALA A 52 -6.10 -7.37 3.94
N THR A 53 -7.29 -6.79 3.86
CA THR A 53 -7.49 -5.33 3.86
C THR A 53 -7.30 -4.76 5.27
N PHE A 54 -7.14 -3.44 5.37
CA PHE A 54 -7.10 -2.76 6.67
C PHE A 54 -8.39 -2.95 7.48
N GLU A 55 -9.54 -3.07 6.82
CA GLU A 55 -10.82 -3.27 7.52
C GLU A 55 -11.00 -4.71 8.01
N ASN A 56 -10.51 -5.70 7.24
CA ASN A 56 -10.66 -7.13 7.55
C ASN A 56 -9.35 -7.76 8.07
N HIS A 57 -8.51 -6.97 8.73
CA HIS A 57 -7.31 -7.52 9.36
C HIS A 57 -7.68 -8.22 10.67
N SER A 58 -7.04 -9.35 10.96
CA SER A 58 -7.23 -10.02 12.25
C SER A 58 -6.80 -9.08 13.39
N PRO A 59 -7.65 -8.81 14.40
CA PRO A 59 -7.34 -7.89 15.48
C PRO A 59 -6.43 -8.57 16.51
N ALA A 60 -5.19 -8.84 16.14
CA ALA A 60 -4.21 -9.42 17.06
C ALA A 60 -3.53 -8.36 17.94
N THR A 61 -3.52 -7.07 17.54
CA THR A 61 -2.64 -6.07 18.15
C THR A 61 -3.31 -4.73 18.51
N ALA A 62 -4.61 -4.54 18.29
CA ALA A 62 -5.34 -3.38 18.80
C ALA A 62 -5.68 -3.54 20.30
N ALA A 63 -4.66 -3.75 21.15
CA ALA A 63 -4.84 -3.62 22.59
C ALA A 63 -5.02 -2.13 22.92
N PRO A 64 -6.03 -1.75 23.72
CA PRO A 64 -6.23 -0.36 24.09
C PRO A 64 -5.04 0.11 24.92
N ARG A 65 -4.51 1.29 24.60
CA ARG A 65 -3.55 1.96 25.46
C ARG A 65 -4.24 2.23 26.80
N CYS A 66 -3.73 1.63 27.87
CA CYS A 66 -4.12 1.93 29.25
C CYS A 66 -3.86 3.40 29.58
#